data_AF-A0A1A8RSA7-F1
#
_entry.id   AF-A0A1A8RSA7-F1
#
_cell.length_a   1.000
_cell.length_b   1.000
_cell.length_c   1.000
_cell.angle_alpha   90.00
_cell.angle_beta   90.00
_cell.angle_gamma   90.00
#
_symmetry.space_group_name_H-M   'P 1'
#
loop_
_entity.id
_entity.type
_entity.pdbx_description
1 polymer ?
#
loop_
_entity_poly.entity_id
_entity_poly.type
_entity_poly.pdbx_seq_one_letter_code
_entity_poly.pdbx_strand_id
1 'polypeptide(L)'
;MAVSGSKDGTVIVHTIRQGHFIRTLHASGDSCIPAKISGLQVGMEGHIVVQLSQEKCSNRKGNFSINVYSVNGCLLSCFTTEEQITALHLVSEYIILGTIHGSLHIQDLFSLDDLITPLALKVPVRCVSVTKELSHILVGLDDGKLIVVGAGKPEEVRSRQFSRRLWTSTRRITQVSSGETEYNPTARVGK
;
A
#
# COMPACT_ATOMS: atom_id res chain seq x y z
N MET A 1 2.31 12.34 16.93
CA MET A 1 1.46 13.20 16.09
C MET A 1 0.28 12.36 15.63
N ALA A 2 -0.93 12.93 15.60
CA ALA A 2 -2.10 12.28 15.05
C ALA A 2 -2.55 13.06 13.80
N VAL A 3 -2.95 12.34 12.77
CA VAL A 3 -3.44 12.93 11.52
C VAL A 3 -4.75 12.26 11.17
N SER A 4 -5.76 13.04 10.83
CA SER A 4 -7.10 12.57 10.45
C SER A 4 -7.49 13.16 9.11
N GLY A 5 -8.07 12.34 8.22
CA GLY A 5 -8.56 12.76 6.90
C GLY A 5 -10.07 12.66 6.80
N SER A 6 -10.71 13.66 6.20
CA SER A 6 -12.16 13.73 5.99
C SER A 6 -12.53 13.49 4.52
N LYS A 7 -13.77 13.06 4.29
CA LYS A 7 -14.33 12.90 2.94
C LYS A 7 -14.55 14.24 2.22
N ASP A 8 -14.43 15.37 2.92
CA ASP A 8 -14.45 16.71 2.32
C ASP A 8 -13.08 17.15 1.73
N GLY A 9 -12.05 16.31 1.84
CA GLY A 9 -10.71 16.62 1.33
C GLY A 9 -9.79 17.31 2.33
N THR A 10 -10.23 17.50 3.59
CA THR A 10 -9.43 18.11 4.65
C THR A 10 -8.64 17.07 5.44
N VAL A 11 -7.36 17.38 5.70
CA VAL A 11 -6.51 16.63 6.64
C VAL A 11 -6.23 17.53 7.82
N ILE A 12 -6.43 17.04 9.03
CA ILE A 12 -6.12 17.78 10.26
C ILE A 12 -4.99 17.09 11.01
N VAL A 13 -4.05 17.89 11.51
CA VAL A 13 -2.88 17.43 12.26
C VAL A 13 -3.00 17.90 13.72
N HIS A 14 -2.84 16.97 14.66
CA HIS A 14 -2.87 17.23 16.10
C HIS A 14 -1.64 16.69 16.83
N THR A 15 -1.29 17.33 17.96
CA THR A 15 -0.36 16.72 18.92
C THR A 15 -1.07 15.62 19.72
N ILE A 16 -0.42 14.49 19.95
CA ILE A 16 -1.03 13.39 20.72
C ILE A 16 -1.09 13.73 22.21
N ARG A 17 0.03 14.22 22.77
CA ARG A 17 0.15 14.41 24.22
C ARG A 17 -0.77 15.50 24.78
N GLN A 18 -1.01 16.56 24.00
CA GLN A 18 -1.79 17.73 24.44
C GLN A 18 -3.10 17.89 23.67
N GLY A 19 -3.33 17.13 22.59
CA GLY A 19 -4.52 17.27 21.74
C GLY A 19 -4.56 18.56 20.92
N HIS A 20 -3.48 19.35 20.91
CA HIS A 20 -3.48 20.65 20.25
C HIS A 20 -3.62 20.51 18.74
N PHE A 21 -4.54 21.29 18.17
CA PHE A 21 -4.60 21.52 16.74
C PHE A 21 -3.30 22.18 16.27
N ILE A 22 -2.69 21.59 15.24
CA ILE A 22 -1.49 22.13 14.61
C ILE A 22 -1.88 22.86 13.32
N ARG A 23 -2.60 22.17 12.43
CA ARG A 23 -2.98 22.72 11.13
C ARG A 23 -4.02 21.87 10.38
N THR A 24 -4.58 22.49 9.35
CA THR A 24 -5.36 21.85 8.29
C THR A 24 -4.55 21.84 6.99
N LEU A 25 -4.56 20.72 6.28
CA LEU A 25 -4.09 20.59 4.90
C LEU A 25 -5.29 20.40 3.98
N HIS A 26 -5.29 21.10 2.86
CA HIS A 26 -6.31 20.95 1.82
C HIS A 26 -5.73 20.10 0.68
N ALA A 27 -6.07 18.81 0.69
CA ALA A 27 -5.44 17.85 -0.21
C ALA A 27 -5.92 18.02 -1.66
N SER A 28 -7.11 18.56 -1.88
CA SER A 28 -7.69 18.87 -3.19
C SER A 28 -7.11 20.10 -3.89
N GLY A 29 -6.26 20.89 -3.23
CA GLY A 29 -5.81 22.20 -3.72
C GLY A 29 -6.98 23.12 -4.10
N ASP A 30 -6.74 24.04 -5.03
CA ASP A 30 -7.74 24.99 -5.58
C ASP A 30 -8.71 24.34 -6.60
N SER A 31 -8.69 23.02 -6.75
CA SER A 31 -9.56 22.37 -7.72
C SER A 31 -11.02 22.42 -7.27
N CYS A 32 -11.90 22.95 -8.12
CA CYS A 32 -13.35 23.04 -7.86
C CYS A 32 -14.07 21.68 -7.79
N ILE A 33 -13.32 20.56 -7.82
CA ILE A 33 -13.89 19.22 -7.88
C ILE A 33 -13.71 18.57 -6.50
N PRO A 34 -14.80 18.13 -5.84
CA PRO A 34 -14.71 17.46 -4.55
C PRO A 34 -13.80 16.22 -4.62
N ALA A 35 -12.72 16.23 -3.83
CA ALA A 35 -11.85 15.08 -3.65
C ALA A 35 -12.03 14.52 -2.23
N LYS A 36 -12.31 13.22 -2.13
CA LYS A 36 -12.53 12.53 -0.86
C LYS A 36 -11.24 11.85 -0.43
N ILE A 37 -10.83 12.00 0.83
CA ILE A 37 -9.70 11.24 1.36
C ILE A 37 -10.14 9.80 1.58
N SER A 38 -9.52 8.87 0.87
CA SER A 38 -9.80 7.43 0.93
C SER A 38 -8.72 6.64 1.66
N GLY A 39 -7.55 7.24 1.88
CA GLY A 39 -6.44 6.62 2.61
C GLY A 39 -5.50 7.68 3.16
N LEU A 40 -4.86 7.37 4.29
CA LEU A 40 -3.97 8.27 5.01
C LEU A 40 -2.89 7.46 5.74
N GLN A 41 -1.63 7.83 5.57
CA GLN A 41 -0.49 7.27 6.31
C GLN A 41 0.42 8.39 6.81
N VAL A 42 1.12 8.13 7.91
CA VAL A 42 2.09 9.05 8.50
C VAL A 42 3.39 8.30 8.77
N GLY A 43 4.48 8.78 8.19
CA GLY A 43 5.82 8.23 8.35
C GLY A 43 6.46 8.66 9.67
N MET A 44 7.51 7.95 10.09
CA MET A 44 8.24 8.27 11.31
C MET A 44 8.93 9.63 11.25
N GLU A 45 9.37 10.04 10.06
CA GLU A 45 9.97 11.36 9.79
C GLU A 45 8.93 12.47 9.63
N GLY A 46 7.64 12.14 9.70
CA GLY A 46 6.55 13.09 9.62
C GLY A 46 6.03 13.37 8.20
N HIS A 47 6.44 12.58 7.20
CA HIS A 47 5.78 12.57 5.89
C HIS A 47 4.33 12.12 6.04
N ILE A 48 3.40 12.84 5.41
CA ILE A 48 1.96 12.56 5.44
C ILE A 48 1.55 12.17 4.01
N VAL A 49 1.21 10.91 3.81
CA VAL A 49 0.75 10.38 2.52
C VAL A 49 -0.76 10.35 2.52
N VAL A 50 -1.37 11.05 1.57
CA VAL A 50 -2.82 11.20 1.43
C VAL A 50 -3.25 10.58 0.11
N GLN A 51 -4.16 9.62 0.19
CA GLN A 51 -4.85 9.08 -0.99
C GLN A 51 -6.17 9.80 -1.17
N LEU A 52 -6.35 10.37 -2.36
CA LEU A 52 -7.58 11.03 -2.77
C LEU A 52 -8.29 10.20 -3.83
N SER A 53 -9.61 10.16 -3.69
CA SER A 53 -10.52 9.68 -4.72
C SER A 53 -11.38 10.84 -5.20
N GLN A 54 -11.30 11.15 -6.49
CA GLN A 54 -12.12 12.17 -7.11
C GLN A 54 -13.43 11.54 -7.61
N GLU A 55 -14.55 12.19 -7.31
CA GLU A 55 -15.86 11.65 -7.67
C GLU A 55 -16.05 11.67 -9.19
N LYS A 56 -16.60 10.58 -9.73
CA LYS A 56 -16.94 10.46 -11.15
C LYS A 56 -18.00 11.50 -11.49
N CYS A 57 -17.61 12.55 -12.21
CA CYS A 57 -18.59 13.43 -12.84
C CYS A 57 -19.16 12.70 -14.06
N SER A 58 -20.40 13.01 -14.47
CA SER A 58 -21.22 12.25 -15.42
C SER A 58 -20.56 11.85 -16.76
N ASN A 59 -19.46 12.50 -17.14
CA ASN A 59 -18.68 12.22 -18.37
C ASN A 59 -17.17 11.97 -18.15
N ARG A 60 -16.68 11.86 -16.90
CA ARG A 60 -15.26 11.60 -16.62
C ARG A 60 -15.10 10.42 -15.68
N LYS A 61 -14.22 9.49 -16.06
CA LYS A 61 -13.75 8.40 -15.19
C LYS A 61 -13.10 9.03 -13.95
N GLY A 62 -13.32 8.42 -12.80
CA GLY A 62 -12.84 8.94 -11.52
C GLY A 62 -11.33 8.79 -11.47
N ASN A 63 -10.64 9.82 -11.02
CA ASN A 63 -9.20 9.82 -10.86
C ASN A 63 -8.86 9.59 -9.39
N PHE A 64 -7.76 8.90 -9.15
CA PHE A 64 -7.15 8.72 -7.85
C PHE A 64 -5.83 9.46 -7.83
N SER A 65 -5.45 10.02 -6.69
CA SER A 65 -4.13 10.63 -6.54
C SER A 65 -3.52 10.29 -5.20
N ILE A 66 -2.19 10.20 -5.20
CA ILE A 66 -1.40 10.14 -3.98
C ILE A 66 -0.63 11.45 -3.86
N ASN A 67 -0.78 12.10 -2.73
CA ASN A 67 -0.09 13.34 -2.41
C ASN A 67 0.75 13.12 -1.15
N VAL A 68 2.02 13.51 -1.18
CA VAL A 68 2.93 13.43 -0.04
C VAL A 68 3.16 14.85 0.48
N TYR A 69 2.85 15.08 1.75
CA TYR A 69 3.04 16.36 2.42
C TYR A 69 4.10 16.24 3.50
N SER A 70 4.81 17.34 3.76
CA SER A 70 5.56 17.49 5.00
C SER A 70 4.63 17.80 6.17
N VAL A 71 5.11 17.60 7.41
CA VAL A 71 4.40 18.07 8.63
C VAL A 71 4.10 19.57 8.64
N ASN A 72 4.88 20.35 7.89
CA ASN A 72 4.70 21.79 7.76
C ASN A 72 3.59 22.17 6.76
N GLY A 73 3.07 21.18 6.03
CA GLY A 73 1.99 21.33 5.06
C GLY A 73 2.45 21.66 3.64
N CYS A 74 3.74 21.52 3.34
CA CYS A 74 4.23 21.65 1.97
C CYS A 74 3.94 20.37 1.19
N LEU A 75 3.40 20.47 -0.02
CA LEU A 75 3.33 19.35 -0.95
C LEU A 75 4.75 19.03 -1.44
N LEU A 76 5.20 17.80 -1.22
CA LEU A 76 6.53 17.31 -1.60
C LEU A 76 6.48 16.63 -2.96
N SER A 77 5.50 15.74 -3.16
CA SER A 77 5.32 14.98 -4.38
C SER A 77 3.86 14.59 -4.57
N CYS A 78 3.44 14.38 -5.82
CA CYS A 78 2.13 13.80 -6.12
C CYS A 78 2.13 13.03 -7.44
N PHE A 79 1.25 12.04 -7.54
CA PHE A 79 0.93 11.41 -8.81
C PHE A 79 -0.58 11.17 -8.91
N THR A 80 -1.07 11.09 -10.15
CA THR A 80 -2.48 10.82 -10.47
C THR A 80 -2.58 9.55 -11.31
N THR A 81 -3.58 8.72 -11.04
CA THR A 81 -3.86 7.50 -11.79
C THR A 81 -5.36 7.32 -12.00
N GLU A 82 -5.74 6.67 -13.10
CA GLU A 82 -7.12 6.23 -13.31
C GLU A 82 -7.43 4.90 -12.60
N GLU A 83 -6.39 4.15 -12.24
CA GLU A 83 -6.55 2.87 -11.57
C GLU A 83 -6.81 3.08 -10.08
N GLN A 84 -7.84 2.42 -9.57
CA GLN A 84 -8.17 2.52 -8.16
C GLN A 84 -7.10 1.85 -7.30
N ILE A 85 -6.50 2.66 -6.41
CA ILE A 85 -5.64 2.20 -5.33
C ILE A 85 -6.53 1.67 -4.21
N THR A 86 -6.40 0.38 -3.90
CA THR A 86 -7.23 -0.33 -2.91
C THR A 86 -6.49 -0.58 -1.60
N ALA A 87 -5.15 -0.56 -1.62
CA ALA A 87 -4.32 -0.67 -0.44
C ALA A 87 -3.15 0.30 -0.54
N LEU A 88 -2.80 0.94 0.58
CA LEU A 88 -1.68 1.87 0.67
C LEU A 88 -0.96 1.66 2.00
N HIS A 89 0.35 1.49 1.95
CA HIS A 89 1.20 1.28 3.11
C HIS A 89 2.51 2.05 2.96
N LEU A 90 2.84 2.89 3.94
CA LEU A 90 4.08 3.67 3.97
C LEU A 90 5.10 2.96 4.85
N VAL A 91 6.31 2.75 4.32
CA VAL A 91 7.38 2.04 5.00
C VAL A 91 8.70 2.77 4.76
N SER A 92 9.20 3.46 5.79
CA SER A 92 10.40 4.31 5.68
C SER A 92 10.27 5.26 4.48
N GLU A 93 11.14 5.10 3.47
CA GLU A 93 11.21 5.92 2.26
C GLU A 93 10.43 5.33 1.07
N TYR A 94 9.56 4.34 1.31
CA TYR A 94 8.84 3.63 0.26
C TYR A 94 7.33 3.64 0.49
N ILE A 95 6.58 3.75 -0.61
CA ILE A 95 5.14 3.56 -0.63
C ILE A 95 4.84 2.26 -1.35
N ILE A 96 4.07 1.39 -0.69
CA ILE A 96 3.56 0.17 -1.30
C ILE A 96 2.09 0.37 -1.62
N LEU A 97 1.74 0.19 -2.89
CA LEU A 97 0.39 0.35 -3.40
C LEU A 97 -0.14 -0.98 -3.92
N GLY A 98 -1.35 -1.32 -3.52
CA GLY A 98 -2.14 -2.38 -4.12
C GLY A 98 -3.27 -1.79 -4.94
N THR A 99 -3.53 -2.35 -6.11
CA THR A 99 -4.55 -1.84 -7.02
C THR A 99 -5.73 -2.79 -7.21
N ILE A 100 -6.81 -2.23 -7.79
CA ILE A 100 -8.01 -2.99 -8.16
C ILE A 100 -7.75 -4.01 -9.27
N HIS A 101 -6.80 -3.80 -10.19
CA HIS A 101 -6.45 -4.81 -11.20
C HIS A 101 -5.45 -5.86 -10.69
N GLY A 102 -5.06 -5.76 -9.42
CA GLY A 102 -4.17 -6.73 -8.79
C GLY A 102 -2.70 -6.49 -9.09
N SER A 103 -2.30 -5.24 -9.28
CA SER A 103 -0.89 -4.86 -9.35
C SER A 103 -0.41 -4.42 -7.98
N LEU A 104 0.80 -4.85 -7.62
CA LEU A 104 1.51 -4.38 -6.42
C LEU A 104 2.69 -3.52 -6.86
N HIS A 105 2.67 -2.25 -6.50
CA HIS A 105 3.71 -1.28 -6.79
C HIS A 105 4.55 -1.01 -5.55
N ILE A 106 5.85 -0.82 -5.73
CA ILE A 106 6.78 -0.36 -4.71
C ILE A 106 7.44 0.90 -5.25
N GLN A 107 7.10 2.04 -4.67
CA GLN A 107 7.48 3.35 -5.15
C GLN A 107 8.39 4.08 -4.16
N ASP A 108 9.30 4.90 -4.68
CA ASP A 108 10.03 5.87 -3.87
C ASP A 108 9.08 6.95 -3.32
N LEU A 109 9.26 7.36 -2.06
CA LEU A 109 8.38 8.33 -1.38
C LEU A 109 8.39 9.71 -2.04
N PHE A 110 9.54 10.16 -2.55
CA PHE A 110 9.70 11.52 -3.07
C PHE A 110 9.52 11.59 -4.58
N SER A 111 10.05 10.61 -5.33
CA SER A 111 9.87 10.60 -6.78
C SER A 111 8.53 10.00 -7.20
N LEU A 112 7.96 9.11 -6.38
CA LEU A 112 6.76 8.32 -6.68
C LEU A 112 6.93 7.41 -7.91
N ASP A 113 8.17 7.16 -8.32
CA ASP A 113 8.48 6.21 -9.38
C ASP A 113 8.55 4.79 -8.84
N ASP A 114 8.11 3.83 -9.66
CA ASP A 114 8.24 2.42 -9.37
C ASP A 114 9.72 2.01 -9.33
N LEU A 115 10.18 1.50 -8.18
CA LEU A 115 11.57 1.04 -7.98
C LEU A 115 11.86 -0.28 -8.69
N ILE A 116 10.82 -1.07 -8.90
CA ILE A 116 10.85 -2.35 -9.59
C ILE A 116 9.61 -2.47 -10.47
N THR A 117 9.64 -3.38 -11.44
CA THR A 117 8.44 -3.70 -12.22
C THR A 117 7.30 -4.14 -11.30
N PRO A 118 6.10 -3.55 -11.41
CA PRO A 118 4.96 -3.90 -10.57
C PRO A 118 4.63 -5.40 -10.63
N LEU A 119 4.38 -6.01 -9.47
CA LEU A 119 4.08 -7.42 -9.37
C LEU A 119 2.60 -7.68 -9.73
N ALA A 120 2.37 -8.38 -10.85
CA ALA A 120 1.05 -8.71 -11.33
C ALA A 120 0.45 -9.92 -10.58
N LEU A 121 -0.39 -9.64 -9.59
CA LEU A 121 -1.16 -10.64 -8.83
C LEU A 121 -2.49 -11.01 -9.49
N LYS A 122 -2.94 -10.25 -10.51
CA LYS A 122 -4.12 -10.55 -11.36
C LYS A 122 -5.46 -10.66 -10.61
N VAL A 123 -5.45 -10.47 -9.30
CA VAL A 123 -6.60 -10.48 -8.39
C VAL A 123 -6.49 -9.20 -7.57
N PRO A 124 -7.59 -8.45 -7.36
CA PRO A 124 -7.53 -7.18 -6.65
C PRO A 124 -6.85 -7.31 -5.29
N VAL A 125 -5.93 -6.39 -5.01
CA VAL A 125 -5.28 -6.31 -3.69
C VAL A 125 -6.27 -5.68 -2.70
N ARG A 126 -6.35 -6.20 -1.47
CA ARG A 126 -7.23 -5.66 -0.42
C ARG A 126 -6.51 -5.13 0.79
N CYS A 127 -5.37 -5.70 1.12
CA CYS A 127 -4.54 -5.15 2.18
C CYS A 127 -3.07 -5.44 1.89
N VAL A 128 -2.22 -4.56 2.40
CA VAL A 128 -0.77 -4.68 2.35
C VAL A 128 -0.23 -4.38 3.74
N SER A 129 0.76 -5.14 4.17
CA SER A 129 1.51 -4.91 5.41
C SER A 129 2.95 -5.36 5.21
N VAL A 130 3.88 -4.78 5.97
CA VAL A 130 5.29 -5.18 5.95
C VAL A 130 5.72 -5.71 7.30
N THR A 131 6.57 -6.73 7.28
CA THR A 131 7.12 -7.31 8.50
C THR A 131 8.00 -6.31 9.24
N LYS A 132 8.14 -6.50 10.56
CA LYS A 132 8.90 -5.58 11.43
C LYS A 132 10.36 -5.42 10.97
N GLU A 133 10.98 -6.48 10.48
CA GLU A 133 12.35 -6.50 10.00
C GLU A 133 12.48 -6.01 8.54
N LEU A 134 11.39 -5.48 7.94
CA LEU A 134 11.34 -4.97 6.57
C LEU A 134 11.78 -6.00 5.52
N SER A 135 11.58 -7.28 5.81
CA SER A 135 12.09 -8.39 5.00
C SER A 135 11.05 -8.92 4.00
N HIS A 136 9.77 -8.79 4.33
CA HIS A 136 8.68 -9.33 3.54
C HIS A 136 7.48 -8.38 3.51
N ILE A 137 6.81 -8.35 2.37
CA ILE A 137 5.52 -7.69 2.16
C ILE A 137 4.45 -8.78 2.17
N LEU A 138 3.42 -8.59 2.98
CA LEU A 138 2.26 -9.43 3.11
C LEU A 138 1.11 -8.78 2.33
N VAL A 139 0.54 -9.49 1.36
CA VAL A 139 -0.48 -8.97 0.47
C VAL A 139 -1.72 -9.86 0.53
N GLY A 140 -2.82 -9.31 1.05
CA GLY A 140 -4.12 -9.98 1.05
C GLY A 140 -4.88 -9.68 -0.23
N LEU A 141 -5.37 -10.73 -0.90
CA LEU A 141 -6.11 -10.67 -2.15
C LEU A 141 -7.61 -10.86 -1.94
N ASP A 142 -8.41 -10.42 -2.90
CA ASP A 142 -9.88 -10.56 -2.88
C ASP A 142 -10.37 -12.02 -2.89
N ASP A 143 -9.56 -12.95 -3.41
CA ASP A 143 -9.87 -14.39 -3.40
C ASP A 143 -9.57 -15.06 -2.05
N GLY A 144 -9.24 -14.28 -1.02
CA GLY A 144 -8.96 -14.76 0.33
C GLY A 144 -7.55 -15.31 0.53
N LYS A 145 -6.66 -15.21 -0.47
CA LYS A 145 -5.27 -15.66 -0.36
C LYS A 145 -4.36 -14.57 0.20
N LEU A 146 -3.31 -15.03 0.88
CA LEU A 146 -2.22 -14.20 1.37
C LEU A 146 -0.96 -14.52 0.57
N ILE A 147 -0.43 -13.51 -0.13
CA ILE A 147 0.84 -13.60 -0.86
C ILE A 147 1.94 -12.99 0.01
N VAL A 148 3.09 -13.66 0.06
CA VAL A 148 4.29 -13.19 0.76
C VAL A 148 5.35 -12.86 -0.28
N VAL A 149 5.69 -11.59 -0.38
CA VAL A 149 6.72 -11.08 -1.29
C VAL A 149 7.99 -10.82 -0.47
N GLY A 150 9.05 -11.59 -0.70
CA GLY A 150 10.34 -11.42 -0.03
C GLY A 150 11.39 -10.82 -0.96
N ALA A 151 12.34 -10.07 -0.38
CA ALA A 151 13.52 -9.61 -1.11
C ALA A 151 14.55 -10.75 -1.20
N GLY A 152 14.76 -11.30 -2.40
CA GLY A 152 15.82 -12.29 -2.63
C GLY A 152 15.80 -12.88 -4.02
N LYS A 153 16.99 -13.22 -4.55
CA LYS A 153 17.08 -14.10 -5.71
C LYS A 153 16.54 -15.48 -5.30
N PRO A 154 15.72 -16.15 -6.12
CA PRO A 154 15.16 -17.47 -5.77
C PRO A 154 16.26 -18.50 -5.40
N GLU A 155 17.48 -18.32 -5.91
CA GLU A 155 18.64 -19.17 -5.60
C GLU A 155 19.15 -19.01 -4.15
N GLU A 156 19.03 -17.83 -3.54
CA GLU A 156 19.46 -17.60 -2.15
C GLU A 156 18.44 -18.10 -1.13
N VAL A 157 17.15 -18.10 -1.49
CA VAL A 157 16.06 -18.62 -0.65
C VAL A 157 16.15 -20.15 -0.49
N ARG A 158 16.75 -20.87 -1.46
CA ARG A 158 17.01 -22.32 -1.39
C ARG A 158 18.00 -22.70 -0.28
N SER A 159 18.86 -21.78 0.14
CA SER A 159 19.93 -22.05 1.13
C SER A 159 19.47 -21.92 2.59
N ARG A 160 18.34 -21.27 2.85
CA ARG A 160 17.79 -21.06 4.20
C ARG A 160 16.47 -21.79 4.39
N GLN A 161 16.45 -23.08 4.05
CA GLN A 161 15.50 -23.98 4.72
C GLN A 161 15.75 -23.86 6.21
N PHE A 162 14.84 -23.18 6.92
CA PHE A 162 14.73 -23.20 8.36
C PHE A 162 15.11 -24.60 8.85
N SER A 163 16.12 -24.67 9.73
CA SER A 163 16.53 -25.89 10.37
C SER A 163 15.28 -26.58 10.93
N ARG A 164 14.88 -27.68 10.29
CA ARG A 164 13.68 -28.48 10.60
C ARG A 164 13.82 -29.22 11.93
N ARG A 165 14.23 -28.55 13.01
CA ARG A 165 14.51 -29.19 14.30
C ARG A 165 13.80 -28.59 15.50
N LEU A 166 12.92 -27.61 15.31
CA LEU A 166 12.02 -27.18 16.37
C LEU A 166 10.66 -26.99 15.75
N TRP A 167 9.81 -28.02 15.84
CA TRP A 167 8.34 -27.96 15.96
C TRP A 167 7.76 -29.35 15.71
N THR A 168 7.61 -30.08 16.81
CA THR A 168 6.84 -31.31 16.91
C THR A 168 5.35 -30.95 16.98
N SER A 169 4.56 -31.32 15.97
CA SER A 169 3.08 -31.45 15.95
C SER A 169 2.28 -30.14 16.14
N THR A 170 1.27 -29.76 15.35
CA THR A 170 0.16 -30.54 14.76
C THR A 170 -0.47 -29.77 13.57
N ARG A 171 -0.91 -30.49 12.53
CA ARG A 171 -1.72 -30.03 11.36
C ARG A 171 -1.06 -29.05 10.36
N ARG A 172 -0.16 -29.63 9.57
CA ARG A 172 0.09 -29.42 8.12
C ARG A 172 -0.77 -28.33 7.45
N ILE A 173 -0.18 -27.16 7.21
CA ILE A 173 -0.59 -26.28 6.10
C ILE A 173 0.10 -26.82 4.85
N THR A 174 -0.69 -27.36 3.92
CA THR A 174 -0.25 -28.09 2.73
C THR A 174 -0.35 -27.24 1.48
N GLN A 175 0.28 -26.07 1.44
CA GLN A 175 0.81 -25.56 0.17
C GLN A 175 1.80 -24.44 0.44
N VAL A 176 3.06 -24.72 0.16
CA VAL A 176 4.09 -23.71 -0.04
C VAL A 176 4.37 -23.78 -1.53
N SER A 177 3.88 -22.84 -2.33
CA SER A 177 4.31 -22.72 -3.72
C SER A 177 5.76 -22.23 -3.68
N SER A 178 6.70 -23.16 -3.54
CA SER A 178 8.12 -22.91 -3.39
C SER A 178 8.86 -23.03 -4.73
N GLY A 179 8.19 -22.72 -5.84
CA GLY A 179 8.73 -22.97 -7.18
C GLY A 179 8.34 -21.94 -8.25
N GLU A 180 7.17 -21.30 -8.15
CA GLU A 180 6.76 -20.27 -9.10
C GLU A 180 6.95 -18.89 -8.48
N THR A 181 7.82 -18.07 -9.09
CA THR A 181 7.99 -16.65 -8.73
C THR A 181 6.81 -15.79 -9.19
N GLU A 182 5.88 -16.37 -9.95
CA GLU A 182 4.71 -15.71 -10.49
C GLU A 182 3.44 -16.35 -9.94
N TYR A 183 2.51 -15.50 -9.48
CA TYR A 183 1.21 -15.97 -9.02
C TYR A 183 0.27 -16.21 -10.20
N ASN A 184 -0.23 -17.44 -10.34
CA ASN A 184 -1.18 -17.81 -11.38
C ASN A 184 -2.54 -18.22 -10.78
N PRO A 185 -3.56 -17.35 -10.80
CA PRO A 185 -4.85 -17.63 -10.16
C PRO A 185 -5.66 -18.73 -10.86
N THR A 186 -5.25 -19.18 -12.06
CA THR A 186 -5.99 -20.17 -12.86
C THR A 186 -5.69 -21.63 -12.53
N ALA A 187 -4.87 -21.91 -11.52
CA ALA A 187 -4.66 -23.26 -11.00
C ALA A 187 -5.94 -23.77 -10.31
N ARG A 188 -6.72 -24.53 -11.09
CA ARG A 188 -8.06 -25.09 -10.85
C ARG A 188 -8.36 -25.48 -9.39
N VAL A 189 -9.53 -25.02 -8.92
CA VAL A 189 -10.33 -25.73 -7.91
C VAL A 189 -10.67 -27.09 -8.52
N GLY A 190 -9.97 -28.14 -8.08
CA GLY A 190 -10.35 -29.51 -8.35
C GLY A 190 -11.71 -29.80 -7.73
N LYS A 191 -12.55 -30.52 -8.50
CA LYS A 191 -13.90 -31.00 -8.21
C LYS A 191 -14.20 -31.33 -6.76
#